data_AF-A0A3L6D798-F1
#
_entry.id   AF-A0A3L6D798-F1
#
_cell.length_a   1.000
_cell.length_b   1.000
_cell.length_c   1.000
_cell.angle_alpha   90.00
_cell.angle_beta   90.00
_cell.angle_gamma   90.00
#
_symmetry.space_group_name_H-M   'P 1'
#
loop_
_entity.id
_entity.type
_entity.pdbx_description
1 polymer ?
#
loop_
_entity_poly.entity_id
_entity_poly.type
_entity_poly.pdbx_seq_one_letter_code
_entity_poly.pdbx_strand_id
1 'polypeptide(L)'
;MYGHTFSYCLVEHGSDADSKVVFGEDDLVLAHPQLKYTAFTPTSSPADTFYYVKLKGVLVGGELLKISSDTWDVGKDGSGGTIIDSGTTLSYFVEPAYQVIRKRSSIA
;
A
#
# COMPACT_ATOMS: atom_id res chain seq x y z
N MET A 1 -18.29 15.30 14.45
CA MET A 1 -17.35 14.16 14.55
C MET A 1 -17.11 13.70 13.11
N TYR A 2 -15.87 13.78 12.62
CA TYR A 2 -15.52 13.73 11.18
C TYR A 2 -15.56 12.32 10.55
N GLY A 3 -16.40 11.40 11.03
CA GLY A 3 -16.40 10.01 10.54
C GLY A 3 -15.11 9.24 10.86
N HIS A 4 -14.97 8.05 10.26
CA HIS A 4 -13.78 7.17 10.35
C HIS A 4 -13.00 7.14 9.04
N THR A 5 -12.93 8.29 8.36
CA THR A 5 -12.34 8.43 7.02
C THR A 5 -11.42 9.64 6.93
N PHE A 6 -10.41 9.53 6.08
CA PHE A 6 -9.56 10.64 5.67
C PHE A 6 -9.03 10.37 4.25
N SER A 7 -8.56 11.42 3.59
CA SER A 7 -7.81 11.33 2.33
C SER A 7 -6.48 12.06 2.46
N TYR A 8 -5.45 11.57 1.75
CA TYR A 8 -4.11 12.15 1.80
C TYR A 8 -3.50 12.20 0.40
N CYS A 9 -3.16 13.41 -0.05
CA CYS A 9 -2.43 13.65 -1.29
C CYS A 9 -0.99 14.04 -0.95
N LEU A 10 -0.08 13.07 -1.08
CA LEU A 10 1.36 13.29 -0.97
C LEU A 10 1.88 13.99 -2.23
N VAL A 11 2.86 14.87 -2.06
CA VAL A 11 3.58 15.55 -3.14
C VAL A 11 4.97 14.93 -3.32
N GLU A 12 5.65 15.32 -4.39
CA GLU A 12 7.01 14.86 -4.66
C GLU A 12 7.97 15.26 -3.53
N HIS A 13 8.77 14.30 -3.07
CA HIS A 13 9.76 14.52 -2.02
C HIS A 13 10.82 15.53 -2.48
N GLY A 14 10.96 16.63 -1.74
CA GLY A 14 11.90 17.72 -2.06
C GLY A 14 11.35 18.80 -2.98
N SER A 15 10.07 18.72 -3.37
CA SER A 15 9.37 19.85 -4.01
C SER A 15 8.99 20.92 -2.99
N ASP A 16 8.77 22.15 -3.45
CA ASP A 16 8.27 23.27 -2.62
C ASP A 16 6.74 23.22 -2.41
N ALA A 17 6.07 22.15 -2.85
CA ALA A 17 4.62 22.02 -2.75
C ALA A 17 4.20 21.53 -1.36
N ASP A 18 3.03 21.98 -0.89
CA ASP A 18 2.44 21.48 0.34
C ASP A 18 1.61 20.22 0.09
N SER A 19 1.80 19.20 0.92
CA SER A 19 0.90 18.04 0.97
C SER A 19 -0.42 18.37 1.68
N LYS A 20 -1.50 17.64 1.37
CA LYS A 20 -2.83 17.89 1.97
C LYS A 20 -3.46 16.63 2.53
N VAL A 21 -3.81 16.67 3.82
CA VAL A 21 -4.66 15.68 4.50
C VAL A 21 -6.04 16.28 4.80
N VAL A 22 -7.10 15.54 4.50
CA VAL A 22 -8.48 15.93 4.80
C VAL A 22 -9.12 14.86 5.66
N PHE A 23 -9.58 15.23 6.85
CA PHE A 23 -10.37 14.36 7.72
C PHE A 23 -11.85 14.50 7.41
N GLY A 24 -12.55 13.37 7.29
CA GLY A 24 -13.94 13.35 6.84
C GLY A 24 -14.11 12.74 5.46
N GLU A 25 -15.37 12.52 5.13
CA GLU A 25 -15.81 12.13 3.79
C GLU A 25 -15.78 13.34 2.86
N ASP A 26 -15.32 13.13 1.63
CA ASP A 26 -15.26 14.16 0.59
C ASP A 26 -15.95 13.61 -0.66
N ASP A 27 -17.21 14.02 -0.85
CA ASP A 27 -18.07 13.54 -1.94
C ASP A 27 -17.45 13.77 -3.32
N LEU A 28 -16.66 14.83 -3.49
CA LEU A 28 -16.00 15.12 -4.77
C LEU A 28 -14.89 14.11 -5.06
N VAL A 29 -14.12 13.74 -4.03
CA VAL A 29 -13.10 12.69 -4.14
C VAL A 29 -13.76 11.34 -4.40
N LEU A 30 -14.82 11.01 -3.66
CA LEU A 30 -15.53 9.74 -3.81
C LEU A 30 -16.23 9.57 -5.16
N ALA A 31 -16.72 10.67 -5.74
CA ALA A 31 -17.34 10.69 -7.07
C ALA A 31 -16.32 10.63 -8.22
N HIS A 32 -15.02 10.66 -7.94
CA HIS A 32 -14.00 10.68 -8.98
C HIS A 32 -14.01 9.35 -9.78
N PRO A 33 -14.23 9.37 -11.12
CA PRO A 33 -14.50 8.16 -11.91
C PRO A 33 -13.31 7.19 -11.99
N GLN A 34 -12.10 7.68 -11.72
CA GLN A 34 -10.88 6.88 -11.71
C GLN A 34 -10.51 6.34 -10.32
N LEU A 35 -11.23 6.73 -9.27
CA LEU A 35 -10.95 6.23 -7.93
C LEU A 35 -11.25 4.73 -7.86
N LYS A 36 -10.28 3.97 -7.35
CA LYS A 36 -10.38 2.53 -7.15
C LYS A 36 -10.25 2.22 -5.67
N TYR A 37 -11.01 1.21 -5.24
CA TYR A 37 -11.06 0.79 -3.86
C TYR A 37 -10.55 -0.64 -3.72
N THR A 38 -9.90 -0.91 -2.60
CA THR A 38 -9.64 -2.26 -2.10
C THR A 38 -10.14 -2.33 -0.66
N ALA A 39 -10.67 -3.49 -0.26
CA ALA A 39 -11.00 -3.72 1.13
C ALA A 39 -9.71 -3.75 1.96
N PHE A 40 -9.79 -3.27 3.21
CA PHE A 40 -8.74 -3.51 4.18
C PHE A 40 -8.71 -4.99 4.56
N THR A 41 -7.51 -5.53 4.74
CA THR A 41 -7.30 -6.92 5.15
C THR A 41 -7.39 -7.00 6.68
N PRO A 42 -8.30 -7.82 7.25
CA PRO A 42 -8.32 -8.07 8.68
C PRO A 42 -7.01 -8.67 9.15
N THR A 43 -6.51 -8.21 10.29
CA THR A 43 -5.29 -8.73 10.92
C THR A 43 -5.55 -9.09 12.37
N SER A 44 -4.88 -10.14 12.86
CA SER A 44 -4.81 -10.47 14.29
C SER A 44 -3.64 -9.77 14.98
N SER A 45 -2.94 -8.86 14.26
CA SER A 45 -1.84 -8.09 14.82
C SER A 45 -2.29 -7.34 16.08
N PRO A 46 -1.54 -7.43 17.18
CA PRO A 46 -1.86 -6.71 18.41
C PRO A 46 -1.76 -5.19 18.27
N ALA A 47 -1.13 -4.69 17.20
CA ALA A 47 -1.10 -3.28 16.84
C ALA A 47 -2.19 -3.01 15.79
N ASP A 48 -3.38 -2.57 16.24
CA ASP A 48 -4.50 -2.13 15.39
C ASP A 48 -4.26 -0.72 14.78
N THR A 49 -3.02 -0.47 14.36
CA THR A 49 -2.55 0.87 13.97
C THR A 49 -2.25 1.01 12.48
N PHE A 50 -2.22 -0.09 11.74
CA PHE A 50 -1.81 -0.09 10.33
C PHE A 50 -2.96 -0.40 9.37
N TYR A 51 -2.95 0.28 8.22
CA TYR A 51 -3.89 0.04 7.13
C TYR A 51 -3.41 -1.12 6.26
N TYR A 52 -3.83 -2.34 6.59
CA TYR A 52 -3.50 -3.53 5.80
C TYR A 52 -4.34 -3.63 4.54
N VAL A 53 -3.71 -4.01 3.43
CA VAL A 53 -4.37 -4.28 2.14
C VAL A 53 -3.89 -5.61 1.57
N LYS A 54 -4.70 -6.22 0.68
CA LYS A 54 -4.33 -7.48 0.04
C LYS A 54 -3.53 -7.23 -1.24
N LEU A 55 -2.22 -7.43 -1.17
CA LEU A 55 -1.38 -7.50 -2.38
C LEU A 55 -1.53 -8.87 -3.03
N LYS A 56 -1.75 -8.89 -4.36
CA LYS A 56 -1.91 -10.14 -5.14
C LYS A 56 -0.65 -10.52 -5.93
N GLY A 57 0.21 -9.56 -6.21
CA GLY A 57 1.41 -9.74 -7.01
C GLY A 57 1.94 -8.42 -7.52
N VAL A 58 3.09 -8.48 -8.18
CA VAL A 58 3.82 -7.32 -8.70
C VAL A 58 4.06 -7.53 -10.19
N LEU A 59 3.76 -6.50 -10.99
CA LEU A 59 4.05 -6.49 -12.42
C LEU A 59 5.21 -5.53 -12.70
N VAL A 60 6.18 -5.97 -13.50
CA VAL A 60 7.30 -5.13 -13.95
C VAL A 60 7.39 -5.23 -15.47
N GLY A 61 7.30 -4.09 -16.17
CA GLY A 61 7.30 -4.06 -17.64
C GLY A 61 6.13 -4.85 -18.27
N GLY A 62 5.00 -4.97 -17.58
CA GLY A 62 3.82 -5.73 -18.04
C GLY A 62 3.86 -7.23 -17.73
N GLU A 63 4.94 -7.75 -17.14
CA GLU A 63 5.04 -9.16 -16.77
C GLU A 63 4.79 -9.36 -15.27
N LEU A 64 3.90 -10.30 -14.93
CA LEU A 64 3.65 -10.70 -13.54
C LEU A 64 4.84 -11.51 -13.00
N LEU A 65 5.43 -11.02 -11.92
CA LEU A 65 6.56 -11.69 -11.27
C LEU A 65 6.12 -12.97 -10.56
N LYS A 66 6.96 -14.01 -10.65
CA LYS A 66 6.75 -15.30 -9.98
C LYS A 66 7.18 -15.21 -8.51
N ILE A 67 6.33 -14.61 -7.69
CA ILE A 67 6.48 -14.54 -6.23
C ILE A 67 5.33 -15.36 -5.62
N SER A 68 5.62 -16.18 -4.61
CA SER A 68 4.59 -17.00 -3.96
C SER A 68 3.47 -16.12 -3.39
N SER A 69 2.21 -16.52 -3.55
CA SER A 69 1.06 -15.80 -2.97
C SER A 69 1.19 -15.63 -1.47
N ASP A 70 1.74 -16.64 -0.80
CA ASP A 70 1.89 -16.72 0.65
C ASP A 70 2.86 -15.65 1.18
N THR A 71 3.70 -15.07 0.30
CA THR A 71 4.58 -13.94 0.64
C THR A 71 3.80 -12.69 1.03
N TRP A 72 2.55 -12.57 0.56
CA TRP A 72 1.68 -11.41 0.78
C TRP A 72 0.65 -11.62 1.88
N ASP A 73 0.59 -12.81 2.46
CA ASP A 73 -0.46 -13.20 3.40
C ASP A 73 -0.15 -12.72 4.81
N VAL A 74 -1.22 -12.39 5.54
CA VAL A 74 -1.14 -12.13 6.97
C VAL A 74 -1.14 -13.48 7.69
N GLY A 75 -0.09 -13.73 8.46
CA GLY A 75 0.05 -14.90 9.32
C GLY A 75 -0.98 -14.90 10.45
N LYS A 76 -1.25 -16.07 11.02
CA LYS A 76 -2.22 -16.21 12.14
C LYS A 76 -1.82 -15.42 13.38
N ASP A 77 -0.52 -15.19 13.56
CA ASP A 77 0.09 -14.38 14.62
C ASP A 77 0.15 -12.88 14.29
N GLY A 78 -0.44 -12.45 13.16
CA GLY A 78 -0.41 -11.07 12.69
C GLY A 78 0.86 -10.68 11.94
N SER A 79 1.80 -11.61 11.73
CA SER A 79 3.02 -11.37 10.95
C SER A 79 2.73 -11.27 9.45
N GLY A 80 3.65 -10.65 8.69
CA GLY A 80 3.52 -10.53 7.24
C GLY A 80 2.44 -9.54 6.79
N GLY A 81 1.82 -9.81 5.64
CA GLY A 81 0.86 -8.92 5.00
C GLY A 81 1.47 -7.76 4.22
N THR A 82 0.63 -6.78 3.89
CA THR A 82 1.03 -5.55 3.20
C THR A 82 0.29 -4.38 3.83
N ILE A 83 1.02 -3.31 4.13
CA ILE A 83 0.49 -2.09 4.75
C ILE A 83 0.70 -0.88 3.84
N ILE A 84 -0.13 0.14 4.04
CA ILE A 84 0.12 1.49 3.53
C ILE A 84 0.67 2.33 4.69
N ASP A 85 1.88 2.86 4.52
CA ASP A 85 2.57 3.64 5.53
C ASP A 85 3.20 4.91 4.92
N SER A 86 2.59 6.06 5.19
CA SER A 86 3.13 7.36 4.78
C SER A 86 4.29 7.84 5.65
N GLY A 87 4.57 7.17 6.78
CA GLY A 87 5.71 7.45 7.64
C GLY A 87 7.05 6.94 7.10
N THR A 88 7.01 6.11 6.05
CA THR A 88 8.19 5.50 5.44
C THR A 88 8.42 6.04 4.03
N THR A 89 9.65 6.47 3.73
CA THR A 89 9.99 7.11 2.44
C THR A 89 9.99 6.16 1.25
N LEU A 90 10.43 4.91 1.45
CA LEU A 90 10.57 3.91 0.38
C LEU A 90 9.63 2.73 0.63
N SER A 91 9.18 2.07 -0.45
CA SER A 91 8.48 0.80 -0.31
C SER A 91 9.45 -0.33 0.01
N TYR A 92 9.15 -1.11 1.05
CA TYR A 92 9.95 -2.26 1.45
C TYR A 92 9.27 -3.56 1.05
N PHE A 93 10.08 -4.52 0.62
CA PHE A 93 9.65 -5.88 0.32
C PHE A 93 10.46 -6.84 1.16
N VAL A 94 9.85 -7.95 1.59
CA VAL A 94 10.60 -9.04 2.21
C VAL A 94 11.63 -9.58 1.23
N GLU A 95 12.77 -10.02 1.76
CA GLU A 95 13.95 -10.38 0.97
C GLU A 95 13.66 -11.28 -0.24
N PRO A 96 12.85 -12.37 -0.13
CA PRO A 96 12.55 -13.22 -1.28
C PRO A 96 11.82 -12.48 -2.42
N ALA A 97 10.88 -11.60 -2.09
CA ALA A 97 10.16 -10.79 -3.08
C ALA A 97 11.07 -9.70 -3.66
N TYR A 98 11.83 -9.02 -2.80
CA TYR A 98 12.74 -7.95 -3.22
C TYR A 98 13.76 -8.42 -4.25
N GLN A 99 14.35 -9.61 -4.06
CA GLN A 99 15.33 -10.15 -5.00
C GLN A 99 14.74 -10.43 -6.39
N VAL A 100 13.50 -10.93 -6.47
CA VAL A 100 12.81 -11.16 -7.74
C VAL A 100 12.49 -9.83 -8.44
N ILE A 101 11.98 -8.85 -7.68
CA ILE A 101 11.66 -7.51 -8.18
C ILE A 101 12.92 -6.83 -8.71
N ARG A 102 13.97 -6.73 -7.88
CA ARG A 102 15.24 -6.09 -8.22
C ARG A 102 15.85 -6.69 -9.47
N LYS A 103 15.86 -8.02 -9.60
CA LYS A 103 16.41 -8.72 -10.76
C LYS A 103 15.64 -8.38 -12.04
N ARG A 104 14.31 -8.29 -12.00
CA ARG A 104 13.52 -7.92 -13.19
C ARG A 104 13.71 -6.44 -13.55
N SER A 105 13.76 -5.57 -12.55
CA SER A 105 13.95 -4.12 -12.74
C SER A 105 15.33 -3.75 -13.29
N SER A 106 16.38 -4.54 -12.99
CA SER A 106 17.72 -4.31 -13.54
C SER A 106 17.91 -4.78 -14.99
N ILE A 107 16.91 -5.44 -15.57
CA ILE A 107 16.95 -5.97 -16.94
C ILE A 107 16.09 -5.09 -17.90
N ALA A 108 15.42 -4.07 -17.37
CA ALA A 108 14.64 -3.09 -18.14
C ALA A 108 15.49 -1.86 -18.49
#